data_AF-A0A4Q5SSN8-F1
#
_entry.id   AF-A0A4Q5SSN8-F1
#
_cell.length_a   1.000
_cell.length_b   1.000
_cell.length_c   1.000
_cell.angle_alpha   90.00
_cell.angle_beta   90.00
_cell.angle_gamma   90.00
#
_symmetry.space_group_name_H-M   'P 1'
#
loop_
_entity.id
_entity.type
_entity.pdbx_description
1 polymer ?
#
loop_
_entity_poly.entity_id
_entity_poly.type
_entity_poly.pdbx_seq_one_letter_code
_entity_poly.pdbx_strand_id
1 'polypeptide(L)'
;MNRFVRLSIALAALPLAACQPGQDRVVSAPPPTRAKNVILFIGDGMGISTITAARIYEGQKRGQTGEENLLSFEKFPQTALVKTYNTDAQVPDSAGTATAMNAGVKTRIGSIGVGEAAERGDCASGKANPLPSSAEAAKRAGLQVGIVTTTRITHATPAAVYGHSVSRDWESDKDIPAAERPEGCADLAAQLVA
;
A
#
# COMPACT_ATOMS: atom_id res chain seq x y z
N MET A 1 11.52 11.85 88.78
CA MET A 1 12.05 11.35 87.49
C MET A 1 10.93 11.28 86.47
N ASN A 2 11.10 12.05 85.39
CA ASN A 2 10.52 11.99 84.05
C ASN A 2 8.99 11.98 83.83
N ARG A 3 8.45 13.18 83.60
CA ARG A 3 7.26 13.42 82.78
C ARG A 3 7.64 13.27 81.29
N PHE A 4 7.02 12.34 80.57
CA PHE A 4 7.14 12.26 79.11
C PHE A 4 5.91 12.89 78.46
N VAL A 5 6.10 14.07 77.86
CA VAL A 5 5.12 14.74 77.00
C VAL A 5 5.24 14.11 75.60
N ARG A 6 4.17 13.51 75.09
CA ARG A 6 4.10 13.04 73.69
C ARG A 6 3.65 14.20 72.80
N LEU A 7 4.56 14.69 71.97
CA LEU A 7 4.27 15.70 70.96
C LEU A 7 3.84 14.98 69.66
N SER A 8 2.55 15.03 69.34
CA SER A 8 2.02 14.52 68.08
C SER A 8 2.17 15.60 67.00
N ILE A 9 3.13 15.44 66.10
CA ILE A 9 3.28 16.29 64.91
C ILE A 9 2.29 15.77 63.87
N ALA A 10 1.23 16.54 63.59
CA ALA A 10 0.33 16.28 62.47
C ALA A 10 0.98 16.79 61.18
N LEU A 11 1.43 15.87 60.33
CA LEU A 11 1.95 16.18 59.00
C LEU A 11 0.76 16.39 58.05
N ALA A 12 0.38 17.64 57.80
CA ALA A 12 -0.62 17.99 56.80
C ALA A 12 -0.04 17.81 55.39
N ALA A 13 -0.43 16.74 54.71
CA ALA A 13 -0.12 16.56 53.29
C ALA A 13 -1.02 17.49 52.46
N LEU A 14 -0.45 18.60 51.96
CA LEU A 14 -1.09 19.41 50.93
C LEU A 14 -1.09 18.63 49.60
N PRO A 15 -2.24 18.40 48.97
CA PRO A 15 -2.26 17.84 47.62
C PRO A 15 -1.77 18.91 46.65
N LEU A 16 -0.59 18.67 46.04
CA LEU A 16 -0.17 19.39 44.84
C LEU A 16 -1.17 19.05 43.73
N ALA A 17 -2.08 19.97 43.45
CA ALA A 17 -2.89 19.93 42.25
C ALA A 17 -1.96 20.13 41.04
N ALA A 18 -1.52 19.04 40.43
CA ALA A 18 -0.85 19.07 39.15
C ALA A 18 -1.88 19.47 38.08
N CYS A 19 -1.79 20.70 37.56
CA CYS A 19 -2.41 21.06 36.30
C CYS A 19 -1.74 20.23 35.19
N GLN A 20 -2.32 19.08 34.85
CA GLN A 20 -2.02 18.43 33.58
C GLN A 20 -2.75 19.21 32.49
N PRO A 21 -2.04 19.85 31.54
CA PRO A 21 -2.70 20.42 30.37
C PRO A 21 -3.47 19.31 29.68
N GLY A 22 -4.76 19.57 29.43
CA GLY A 22 -5.67 18.63 28.79
C GLY A 22 -5.07 18.14 27.48
N GLN A 23 -4.70 16.87 27.46
CA GLN A 23 -4.59 16.15 26.20
C GLN A 23 -6.02 16.00 25.69
N ASP A 24 -6.40 16.87 24.75
CA ASP A 24 -7.50 16.60 23.83
C ASP A 24 -7.13 15.33 23.06
N ARG A 25 -7.41 14.17 23.68
CA ARG A 25 -7.47 12.92 22.97
C ARG A 25 -8.58 13.12 21.96
N VAL A 26 -8.19 13.30 20.70
CA VAL A 26 -9.09 13.13 19.57
C VAL A 26 -9.53 11.67 19.64
N VAL A 27 -10.59 11.41 20.40
CA VAL A 27 -11.28 10.13 20.41
C VAL A 27 -12.03 10.09 19.08
N SER A 28 -11.33 9.73 18.01
CA SER A 28 -11.95 9.43 16.74
C SER A 28 -12.94 8.30 16.99
N ALA A 29 -14.20 8.49 16.61
CA ALA A 29 -15.21 7.45 16.70
C ALA A 29 -14.67 6.15 16.06
N PRO A 30 -14.97 4.98 16.63
CA PRO A 30 -14.51 3.71 16.06
C PRO A 30 -14.91 3.66 14.58
N PRO A 31 -13.98 3.30 13.68
CA PRO A 31 -14.28 3.30 12.26
C PRO A 31 -15.49 2.39 12.01
N PRO A 32 -16.34 2.74 11.03
CA PRO A 32 -17.48 1.90 10.68
C PRO A 32 -17.01 0.46 10.43
N THR A 33 -17.80 -0.52 10.87
CA THR A 33 -17.45 -1.95 10.76
C THR A 33 -17.26 -2.43 9.32
N ARG A 34 -17.72 -1.65 8.34
CA ARG A 34 -17.56 -1.90 6.91
C ARG A 34 -17.19 -0.61 6.16
N ALA A 35 -16.12 -0.66 5.38
CA ALA A 35 -15.74 0.43 4.48
C ALA A 35 -16.71 0.50 3.28
N LYS A 36 -17.23 1.71 3.00
CA LYS A 36 -18.01 1.99 1.78
C LYS A 36 -17.10 2.14 0.55
N ASN A 37 -15.95 2.76 0.73
CA ASN A 37 -14.97 3.07 -0.31
C ASN A 37 -13.59 2.61 0.14
N VAL A 38 -12.76 2.19 -0.82
CA VAL A 38 -11.34 1.86 -0.60
C VAL A 38 -10.53 2.72 -1.57
N ILE A 39 -9.52 3.41 -1.05
CA ILE A 39 -8.57 4.19 -1.85
C ILE A 39 -7.17 3.67 -1.53
N LEU A 40 -6.47 3.19 -2.54
CA LEU A 40 -5.10 2.68 -2.43
C LEU A 40 -4.15 3.65 -3.15
N PHE A 41 -3.26 4.29 -2.39
CA PHE A 41 -2.17 5.10 -2.94
C PHE A 41 -0.90 4.27 -3.02
N ILE A 42 -0.31 4.16 -4.21
CA ILE A 42 0.94 3.43 -4.44
C ILE A 42 2.02 4.44 -4.86
N GLY A 43 3.01 4.65 -3.99
CA GLY A 43 4.25 5.32 -4.36
C GLY A 43 5.22 4.30 -4.96
N ASP A 44 5.26 4.18 -6.28
CA ASP A 44 6.17 3.26 -6.97
C ASP A 44 7.64 3.61 -6.67
N GLY A 45 8.38 2.67 -6.07
CA GLY A 45 9.75 2.91 -5.58
C GLY A 45 9.87 3.80 -4.32
N MET A 46 8.77 4.11 -3.63
CA MET A 46 8.76 5.00 -2.47
C MET A 46 9.12 4.26 -1.16
N GLY A 47 10.39 3.87 -1.03
CA GLY A 47 10.93 3.30 0.21
C GLY A 47 11.02 4.31 1.36
N ILE A 48 11.39 3.84 2.56
CA ILE A 48 11.49 4.67 3.77
C ILE A 48 12.46 5.85 3.58
N SER A 49 13.59 5.64 2.90
CA SER A 49 14.55 6.71 2.60
C SER A 49 13.93 7.80 1.71
N THR A 50 13.17 7.41 0.69
CA THR A 50 12.44 8.34 -0.18
C THR A 50 11.41 9.16 0.60
N ILE A 51 10.68 8.52 1.53
CA ILE A 51 9.71 9.20 2.40
C ILE A 51 10.40 10.25 3.26
N THR A 52 11.48 9.89 3.97
CA THR A 52 12.24 10.82 4.82
C THR A 52 12.81 12.00 4.00
N ALA A 53 13.39 11.72 2.83
CA ALA A 53 13.91 12.77 1.96
C ALA A 53 12.81 13.72 1.47
N ALA A 54 11.65 13.17 1.07
CA ALA A 54 10.51 13.97 0.63
C ALA A 54 9.93 14.82 1.76
N ARG A 55 9.84 14.30 2.98
CA ARG A 55 9.41 15.03 4.18
C ARG A 55 10.28 16.26 4.45
N ILE A 56 11.60 16.07 4.46
CA ILE A 56 12.57 17.16 4.69
C ILE A 56 12.45 18.20 3.57
N TYR A 57 12.46 17.75 2.31
CA TYR A 57 12.35 18.62 1.15
C TYR A 57 11.06 19.46 1.15
N GLU A 58 9.92 18.85 1.47
CA GLU A 58 8.63 19.54 1.52
C GLU A 58 8.58 20.59 2.64
N GLY A 59 9.12 20.27 3.82
CA GLY A 59 9.23 21.23 4.93
C GLY A 59 10.11 22.43 4.57
N GLN A 60 11.28 22.18 3.96
CA GLN A 60 12.18 23.24 3.50
C GLN A 60 11.55 24.11 2.42
N LYS A 61 10.76 23.51 1.50
CA LYS A 61 9.99 24.28 0.51
C LYS A 61 8.97 25.24 1.11
N ARG A 62 8.56 25.00 2.37
CA ARG A 62 7.65 25.87 3.14
C ARG A 62 8.39 26.85 4.06
N GLY A 63 9.73 26.90 3.99
CA GLY A 63 10.57 27.75 4.86
C GLY A 63 10.78 27.20 6.27
N GLN A 64 10.51 25.91 6.51
CA GLN A 64 10.78 25.24 7.78
C GLN A 64 12.15 24.53 7.74
N THR A 65 12.60 23.98 8.87
CA THR A 65 13.87 23.24 8.96
C THR A 65 13.87 21.97 8.11
N GLY A 66 12.72 21.27 8.07
CA GLY A 66 12.48 20.08 7.25
C GLY A 66 12.24 18.83 8.08
N GLU A 67 13.09 18.56 9.06
CA GLU A 67 13.08 17.30 9.84
C GLU A 67 11.80 17.12 10.66
N GLU A 68 11.26 18.21 11.21
CA GLU A 68 10.04 18.24 12.03
C GLU A 68 8.74 18.23 11.19
N ASN A 69 8.85 18.30 9.86
CA ASN A 69 7.70 18.27 8.97
C ASN A 69 7.04 16.88 8.99
N LEU A 70 5.77 16.79 8.60
CA LEU A 70 5.06 15.53 8.39
C LEU A 70 4.31 15.57 7.07
N LEU A 71 4.56 14.57 6.22
CA LEU A 71 3.79 14.35 5.01
C LEU A 71 2.33 14.00 5.37
N SER A 72 1.42 14.19 4.42
CA SER A 72 -0.03 14.00 4.65
C SER A 72 -0.39 12.62 5.21
N PHE A 73 0.22 11.55 4.68
CA PHE A 73 -0.02 10.17 5.09
C PHE A 73 0.69 9.77 6.39
N GLU A 74 1.68 10.54 6.85
CA GLU A 74 2.39 10.26 8.12
C GLU A 74 1.55 10.59 9.35
N LYS A 75 0.40 11.27 9.13
CA LYS A 75 -0.61 11.55 10.14
C LYS A 75 -1.60 10.40 10.31
N PHE A 76 -1.50 9.34 9.52
CA PHE A 76 -2.39 8.19 9.66
C PHE A 76 -2.10 7.45 10.97
N PRO A 77 -3.14 6.97 11.68
CA PRO A 77 -2.96 6.37 13.00
C PRO A 77 -2.37 4.95 12.96
N GLN A 78 -2.33 4.32 11.77
CA GLN A 78 -1.87 2.95 11.58
C GLN A 78 -0.70 2.91 10.61
N THR A 79 0.37 2.21 11.01
CA THR A 79 1.58 2.02 10.22
C THR A 79 2.01 0.57 10.31
N ALA A 80 2.48 0.01 9.19
CA ALA A 80 3.02 -1.34 9.12
C ALA A 80 4.21 -1.39 8.15
N LEU A 81 5.07 -2.39 8.34
CA LEU A 81 6.11 -2.74 7.39
C LEU A 81 5.64 -3.91 6.52
N VAL A 82 6.00 -3.89 5.24
CA VAL A 82 5.57 -4.89 4.25
C VAL A 82 6.80 -5.57 3.66
N LYS A 83 6.79 -6.91 3.60
CA LYS A 83 7.84 -7.72 2.94
C LYS A 83 7.53 -7.91 1.46
N THR A 84 8.33 -7.33 0.59
CA THR A 84 7.97 -7.11 -0.83
C THR A 84 8.47 -8.15 -1.82
N TYR A 85 9.30 -9.13 -1.42
CA TYR A 85 9.86 -10.15 -2.31
C TYR A 85 8.80 -10.83 -3.22
N ASN A 86 9.18 -11.14 -4.46
CA ASN A 86 8.43 -11.99 -5.39
C ASN A 86 8.72 -13.47 -5.11
N THR A 87 7.91 -14.39 -5.66
CA THR A 87 8.11 -15.84 -5.41
C THR A 87 9.45 -16.35 -5.95
N ASP A 88 10.02 -15.69 -6.96
CA ASP A 88 11.28 -16.01 -7.62
C ASP A 88 12.37 -14.93 -7.50
N ALA A 89 12.13 -13.83 -6.76
CA ALA A 89 13.11 -12.76 -6.61
C ALA A 89 13.06 -12.07 -5.23
N GLN A 90 14.23 -11.89 -4.61
CA GLN A 90 14.36 -11.17 -3.34
C GLN A 90 14.10 -9.67 -3.49
N VAL A 91 14.69 -9.07 -4.53
CA VAL A 91 14.39 -7.69 -4.95
C VAL A 91 13.28 -7.78 -6.00
N PRO A 92 12.07 -7.30 -5.69
CA PRO A 92 10.93 -7.48 -6.55
C PRO A 92 10.88 -6.46 -7.69
N ASP A 93 9.93 -6.64 -8.61
CA ASP A 93 9.53 -5.61 -9.56
C ASP A 93 8.10 -5.08 -9.27
N SER A 94 7.71 -4.02 -10.00
CA SER A 94 6.37 -3.42 -9.87
C SER A 94 5.23 -4.39 -10.22
N ALA A 95 5.43 -5.33 -11.16
CA ALA A 95 4.35 -6.19 -11.63
C ALA A 95 3.87 -7.19 -10.57
N GLY A 96 4.80 -7.99 -10.03
CA GLY A 96 4.37 -8.99 -9.05
C GLY A 96 4.04 -8.37 -7.68
N THR A 97 4.61 -7.21 -7.33
CA THR A 97 4.19 -6.47 -6.12
C THR A 97 2.81 -5.85 -6.26
N ALA A 98 2.49 -5.25 -7.41
CA ALA A 98 1.15 -4.73 -7.67
C ALA A 98 0.11 -5.86 -7.75
N THR A 99 0.47 -7.03 -8.29
CA THR A 99 -0.36 -8.25 -8.23
C THR A 99 -0.62 -8.67 -6.79
N ALA A 100 0.42 -8.72 -5.95
CA ALA A 100 0.25 -9.07 -4.54
C ALA A 100 -0.68 -8.09 -3.79
N MET A 101 -0.61 -6.79 -4.11
CA MET A 101 -1.50 -5.78 -3.51
C MET A 101 -2.95 -5.90 -4.01
N ASN A 102 -3.16 -6.19 -5.30
CA ASN A 102 -4.49 -6.21 -5.89
C ASN A 102 -5.22 -7.55 -5.75
N ALA A 103 -4.50 -8.67 -5.87
CA ALA A 103 -5.07 -10.03 -5.81
C ALA A 103 -4.82 -10.73 -4.47
N GLY A 104 -3.96 -10.19 -3.61
CA GLY A 104 -3.63 -10.79 -2.31
C GLY A 104 -2.70 -12.00 -2.39
N VAL A 105 -2.13 -12.29 -3.56
CA VAL A 105 -1.27 -13.46 -3.81
C VAL A 105 0.04 -13.01 -4.46
N LYS A 106 1.17 -13.47 -3.92
CA LYS A 106 2.49 -13.20 -4.52
C LYS A 106 2.67 -14.02 -5.79
N THR A 107 3.38 -13.45 -6.75
CA THR A 107 3.70 -14.11 -8.01
C THR A 107 5.14 -13.81 -8.44
N ARG A 108 5.52 -14.31 -9.62
CA ARG A 108 6.84 -14.14 -10.23
C ARG A 108 7.11 -12.70 -10.65
N ILE A 109 8.38 -12.37 -10.81
CA ILE A 109 8.81 -11.09 -11.36
C ILE A 109 8.25 -10.89 -12.78
N GLY A 110 7.75 -9.70 -13.07
CA GLY A 110 7.21 -9.35 -14.38
C GLY A 110 5.83 -9.93 -14.70
N SER A 111 5.22 -10.69 -13.80
CA SER A 111 3.87 -11.25 -13.97
C SER A 111 2.80 -10.33 -13.38
N ILE A 112 1.68 -10.17 -14.09
CA ILE A 112 0.55 -9.31 -13.71
C ILE A 112 -0.70 -10.18 -13.60
N GLY A 113 -1.36 -10.22 -12.45
CA GLY A 113 -2.68 -10.86 -12.31
C GLY A 113 -2.70 -12.38 -12.60
N VAL A 114 -1.55 -13.04 -12.59
CA VAL A 114 -1.41 -14.50 -12.80
C VAL A 114 -0.58 -15.13 -11.68
N GLY A 115 -0.88 -16.39 -11.37
CA GLY A 115 -0.24 -17.13 -10.28
C GLY A 115 1.20 -17.54 -10.58
N GLU A 116 1.92 -18.01 -9.57
CA GLU A 116 3.33 -18.41 -9.70
C GLU A 116 3.57 -19.63 -10.62
N ALA A 117 2.52 -20.38 -10.94
CA ALA A 117 2.57 -21.47 -11.91
C ALA A 117 2.55 -20.98 -13.37
N ALA A 118 2.21 -19.71 -13.62
CA ALA A 118 2.39 -19.12 -14.94
C ALA A 118 3.87 -18.87 -15.21
N GLU A 119 4.36 -19.34 -16.34
CA GLU A 119 5.73 -19.11 -16.79
C GLU A 119 5.82 -17.78 -17.52
N ARG A 120 6.87 -17.00 -17.21
CA ARG A 120 7.04 -15.68 -17.80
C ARG A 120 7.22 -15.81 -19.32
N GLY A 121 6.35 -15.13 -20.06
CA GLY A 121 6.37 -15.11 -21.53
C GLY A 121 5.63 -16.26 -22.21
N ASP A 122 5.08 -17.23 -21.46
CA ASP A 122 4.22 -18.31 -22.00
C ASP A 122 2.75 -17.93 -21.82
N CYS A 123 2.10 -17.55 -22.92
CA CYS A 123 0.70 -17.13 -22.91
C CYS A 123 -0.26 -18.22 -22.39
N ALA A 124 -0.06 -19.47 -22.80
CA ALA A 124 -0.95 -20.56 -22.44
C ALA A 124 -0.91 -20.81 -20.93
N SER A 125 0.28 -20.76 -20.32
CA SER A 125 0.44 -20.90 -18.87
C SER A 125 -0.26 -19.78 -18.08
N GLY A 126 -0.27 -18.55 -18.60
CA GLY A 126 -0.95 -17.41 -17.98
C GLY A 126 -2.46 -17.59 -17.94
N LYS A 127 -3.04 -17.98 -19.07
CA LYS A 127 -4.48 -18.27 -19.19
C LYS A 127 -4.93 -19.39 -18.27
N ALA A 128 -4.06 -20.36 -18.00
CA ALA A 128 -4.35 -21.47 -17.09
C ALA A 128 -4.29 -21.08 -15.60
N ASN A 129 -3.64 -19.96 -15.26
CA ASN A 129 -3.36 -19.57 -13.87
C ASN A 129 -3.79 -18.12 -13.55
N PRO A 130 -5.02 -17.67 -13.85
CA PRO A 130 -5.46 -16.32 -13.53
C PRO A 130 -5.64 -16.12 -12.01
N LEU A 131 -5.32 -14.91 -11.54
CA LEU A 131 -5.61 -14.47 -10.17
C LEU A 131 -6.64 -13.34 -10.19
N PRO A 132 -7.83 -13.51 -9.59
CA PRO A 132 -8.83 -12.46 -9.57
C PRO A 132 -8.36 -11.27 -8.71
N SER A 133 -8.53 -10.07 -9.23
CA SER A 133 -8.21 -8.83 -8.53
C SER A 133 -9.34 -8.38 -7.60
N SER A 134 -9.00 -7.58 -6.59
CA SER A 134 -9.96 -6.91 -5.72
C SER A 134 -10.87 -5.93 -6.47
N ALA A 135 -10.39 -5.35 -7.57
CA ALA A 135 -11.19 -4.49 -8.44
C ALA A 135 -12.21 -5.28 -9.26
N GLU A 136 -11.84 -6.46 -9.77
CA GLU A 136 -12.82 -7.36 -10.39
C GLU A 136 -13.88 -7.83 -9.37
N ALA A 137 -13.46 -8.13 -8.14
CA ALA A 137 -14.38 -8.46 -7.05
C ALA A 137 -15.33 -7.29 -6.74
N ALA A 138 -14.81 -6.05 -6.73
CA ALA A 138 -15.62 -4.84 -6.55
C ALA A 138 -16.63 -4.66 -7.70
N LYS A 139 -16.20 -4.85 -8.96
CA LYS A 139 -17.09 -4.77 -10.13
C LYS A 139 -18.18 -5.84 -10.10
N ARG A 140 -17.84 -7.09 -9.75
CA ARG A 140 -18.82 -8.18 -9.54
C ARG A 140 -19.82 -7.85 -8.42
N ALA A 141 -19.41 -7.08 -7.42
CA ALA A 141 -20.28 -6.59 -6.35
C ALA A 141 -21.08 -5.32 -6.72
N GLY A 142 -21.03 -4.86 -7.97
CA GLY A 142 -21.74 -3.67 -8.45
C GLY A 142 -21.12 -2.34 -8.00
N LEU A 143 -19.88 -2.36 -7.52
CA LEU A 143 -19.14 -1.15 -7.14
C LEU A 143 -18.43 -0.53 -8.35
N GLN A 144 -18.16 0.77 -8.25
CA GLN A 144 -17.34 1.49 -9.22
C GLN A 144 -15.86 1.30 -8.90
N VAL A 145 -15.05 1.24 -9.96
CA VAL A 145 -13.60 1.14 -9.91
C VAL A 145 -13.01 2.25 -10.77
N GLY A 146 -11.94 2.87 -10.29
CA GLY A 146 -11.18 3.88 -11.03
C GLY A 146 -9.68 3.71 -10.79
N ILE A 147 -8.89 4.07 -11.79
CA ILE A 147 -7.43 4.01 -11.76
C ILE A 147 -6.90 5.41 -12.10
N VAL A 148 -6.01 5.93 -11.27
CA VAL A 148 -5.32 7.21 -11.51
C VAL A 148 -3.83 6.96 -11.37
N THR A 149 -3.07 7.37 -12.38
CA THR A 149 -1.62 7.15 -12.42
C THR A 149 -0.94 8.27 -13.19
N THR A 150 0.34 8.50 -12.89
CA THR A 150 1.24 9.37 -13.68
C THR A 150 2.02 8.58 -14.74
N THR A 151 1.91 7.25 -14.74
CA THR A 151 2.53 6.37 -15.74
C THR A 151 1.58 6.12 -16.92
N ARG A 152 2.00 5.31 -17.91
CA ARG A 152 1.07 4.74 -18.88
C ARG A 152 0.03 3.90 -18.14
N ILE A 153 -1.24 3.94 -18.56
CA ILE A 153 -2.30 3.15 -17.92
C ILE A 153 -2.05 1.62 -18.04
N THR A 154 -1.27 1.22 -19.03
CA THR A 154 -0.78 -0.15 -19.30
C THR A 154 0.47 -0.53 -18.52
N HIS A 155 1.11 0.41 -17.80
CA HIS A 155 2.26 0.10 -16.96
C HIS A 155 1.87 -0.92 -15.87
N ALA A 156 2.83 -1.69 -15.37
CA ALA A 156 2.60 -2.79 -14.43
C ALA A 156 1.68 -2.46 -13.24
N THR A 157 1.92 -1.31 -12.57
CA THR A 157 1.20 -0.92 -11.37
C THR A 157 -0.30 -0.66 -11.60
N PRO A 158 -0.72 0.20 -12.56
CA PRO A 158 -2.13 0.33 -12.92
C PRO A 158 -2.70 -0.93 -13.60
N ALA A 159 -1.90 -1.62 -14.42
CA ALA A 159 -2.34 -2.84 -15.12
C ALA A 159 -2.76 -3.97 -14.16
N ALA A 160 -2.10 -4.13 -13.02
CA ALA A 160 -2.47 -5.15 -12.02
C ALA A 160 -3.85 -4.97 -11.39
N VAL A 161 -4.52 -3.84 -11.62
CA VAL A 161 -5.91 -3.63 -11.18
C VAL A 161 -6.88 -4.40 -12.08
N TYR A 162 -6.59 -4.53 -13.38
CA TYR A 162 -7.53 -5.04 -14.38
C TYR A 162 -7.00 -6.20 -15.25
N GLY A 163 -5.69 -6.32 -15.40
CA GLY A 163 -5.05 -7.18 -16.40
C GLY A 163 -4.50 -8.47 -15.83
N HIS A 164 -4.40 -9.47 -16.71
CA HIS A 164 -3.78 -10.76 -16.49
C HIS A 164 -2.78 -11.00 -17.63
N SER A 165 -1.48 -10.98 -17.31
CA SER A 165 -0.41 -11.16 -18.30
C SER A 165 0.81 -11.84 -17.68
N VAL A 166 1.40 -12.75 -18.44
CA VAL A 166 2.68 -13.40 -18.10
C VAL A 166 3.89 -12.50 -18.33
N SER A 167 3.68 -11.32 -18.91
CA SER A 167 4.73 -10.32 -19.06
C SER A 167 4.15 -8.92 -18.95
N ARG A 168 4.71 -8.13 -18.03
CA ARG A 168 4.43 -6.70 -17.88
C ARG A 168 4.76 -5.88 -19.11
N ASP A 169 5.58 -6.42 -20.00
CA ASP A 169 6.01 -5.75 -21.22
C ASP A 169 4.98 -5.88 -22.35
N TRP A 170 3.97 -6.75 -22.23
CA TRP A 170 2.89 -6.92 -23.21
C TRP A 170 1.85 -5.79 -23.10
N GLU A 171 2.32 -4.54 -23.16
CA GLU A 171 1.49 -3.34 -23.05
C GLU A 171 0.59 -3.14 -24.29
N SER A 172 1.06 -3.57 -25.46
CA SER A 172 0.31 -3.56 -26.73
C SER A 172 0.56 -4.83 -27.55
N ASP A 173 -0.27 -5.07 -28.56
CA ASP A 173 -0.23 -6.25 -29.44
C ASP A 173 1.16 -6.50 -30.08
N LYS A 174 1.88 -5.43 -30.43
CA LYS A 174 3.23 -5.50 -31.00
C LYS A 174 4.26 -6.09 -30.01
N ASP A 175 4.01 -5.95 -28.71
CA ASP A 175 4.92 -6.38 -27.65
C ASP A 175 4.76 -7.88 -27.34
N ILE A 176 3.69 -8.50 -27.85
CA ILE A 176 3.50 -9.95 -27.78
C ILE A 176 4.37 -10.63 -28.85
N PRO A 177 5.29 -11.54 -28.45
CA PRO A 177 6.13 -12.29 -29.37
C PRO A 177 5.30 -13.05 -30.41
N ALA A 178 5.77 -13.10 -31.65
CA ALA A 178 5.04 -13.74 -32.74
C ALA A 178 4.70 -15.23 -32.47
N ALA A 179 5.56 -15.92 -31.70
CA ALA A 179 5.35 -17.30 -31.27
C ALA A 179 4.16 -17.46 -30.31
N GLU A 180 3.83 -16.43 -29.52
CA GLU A 180 2.78 -16.45 -28.50
C GLU A 180 1.43 -15.94 -29.02
N ARG A 181 1.40 -15.21 -30.14
CA ARG A 181 0.16 -14.66 -30.72
C ARG A 181 -0.91 -15.72 -31.02
N PRO A 182 -0.58 -16.92 -31.55
CA PRO A 182 -1.56 -17.97 -31.79
C PRO A 182 -2.28 -18.45 -30.51
N GLU A 183 -1.66 -18.30 -29.35
CA GLU A 183 -2.24 -18.70 -28.06
C GLU A 183 -3.35 -17.76 -27.57
N GLY A 184 -3.52 -16.60 -28.22
CA GLY A 184 -4.68 -15.72 -28.03
C GLY A 184 -4.66 -14.90 -26.74
N CYS A 185 -3.49 -14.60 -26.17
CA CYS A 185 -3.39 -13.60 -25.12
C CYS A 185 -3.67 -12.21 -25.67
N ALA A 186 -4.52 -11.47 -24.96
CA ALA A 186 -4.72 -10.05 -25.21
C ALA A 186 -3.62 -9.25 -24.51
N ASP A 187 -3.14 -8.19 -25.16
CA ASP A 187 -2.24 -7.22 -24.53
C ASP A 187 -2.97 -6.38 -23.46
N LEU A 188 -2.20 -5.67 -22.62
CA LEU A 188 -2.76 -4.89 -21.52
C LEU A 188 -3.59 -3.69 -21.97
N ALA A 189 -3.41 -3.16 -23.19
CA ALA A 189 -4.27 -2.10 -23.70
C ALA A 189 -5.63 -2.67 -24.12
N ALA A 190 -5.65 -3.83 -24.78
CA ALA A 190 -6.88 -4.53 -25.14
C ALA A 190 -7.68 -4.96 -23.88
N GLN A 191 -7.00 -5.49 -22.86
CA GLN A 191 -7.65 -5.89 -21.61
C GLN A 191 -8.26 -4.71 -20.84
N LEU A 192 -7.73 -3.49 -20.97
CA LEU A 192 -8.26 -2.30 -20.27
C LEU A 192 -9.66 -1.91 -20.74
N VAL A 193 -9.98 -2.15 -22.01
CA VAL A 193 -11.21 -1.67 -22.67
C VAL A 193 -12.25 -2.77 -22.88
N ALA A 194 -11.97 -3.98 -22.39
CA ALA A 194 -12.83 -5.16 -22.51
C ALA A 194 -14.06 -5.13 -21.57
#